data_AF-A0A9J7KGG2-F1
#
_entry.id   AF-A0A9J7KGG2-F1
#
_cell.length_a   1.000
_cell.length_b   1.000
_cell.length_c   1.000
_cell.angle_alpha   90.00
_cell.angle_beta   90.00
_cell.angle_gamma   90.00
#
_symmetry.space_group_name_H-M   'P 1'
#
loop_
_entity.id
_entity.type
_entity.pdbx_description
1 polymer ?
#
loop_
_entity_poly.entity_id
_entity_poly.type
_entity_poly.pdbx_seq_one_letter_code
_entity_poly.pdbx_strand_id
1 'polypeptide(L)'
;RLQQHAKLTDKEISSLPQETRVYEGVGRMFLLQPIPTVRENLKTKVESSDEKIKKLQSNKTYLERNVKESQENIREMIMQKKAAS
;
A
#
# COMPACT_ATOMS: atom_id res chain seq x y z
N ARG A 1 3.42 6.82 2.64
CA ARG A 1 2.95 8.15 3.14
C ARG A 1 1.59 8.05 3.80
N LEU A 2 0.50 7.69 3.10
CA LEU A 2 -0.85 7.59 3.69
C LEU A 2 -0.90 6.70 4.95
N GLN A 3 -0.33 5.49 4.88
CA GLN A 3 -0.27 4.56 6.02
C GLN A 3 0.50 5.13 7.23
N GLN A 4 1.61 5.83 6.99
CA GLN A 4 2.42 6.45 8.05
C GLN A 4 1.66 7.60 8.72
N HIS A 5 1.01 8.46 7.92
CA HIS A 5 0.17 9.53 8.46
C HIS A 5 -1.00 8.96 9.27
N ALA A 6 -1.70 7.94 8.77
CA ALA A 6 -2.80 7.31 9.50
C ALA A 6 -2.35 6.72 10.85
N LYS A 7 -1.18 6.06 10.90
CA LYS A 7 -0.59 5.55 12.15
C LYS A 7 -0.18 6.67 13.11
N LEU A 8 0.40 7.76 12.60
CA LEU A 8 0.78 8.91 13.41
C LEU A 8 -0.46 9.59 14.01
N THR A 9 -1.47 9.84 13.18
CA THR A 9 -2.73 10.44 13.61
C THR A 9 -3.49 9.56 14.61
N ASP A 10 -3.50 8.24 14.45
CA ASP A 10 -4.09 7.34 15.45
C ASP A 10 -3.37 7.45 16.81
N LYS A 11 -2.04 7.52 16.78
CA LYS A 11 -1.23 7.70 17.99
C LYS A 11 -1.54 9.04 18.68
N GLU A 12 -1.64 10.12 17.92
CA GLU A 12 -1.99 11.45 18.44
C GLU A 12 -3.42 11.51 19.00
N ILE A 13 -4.40 10.88 18.34
CA ILE A 13 -5.78 10.84 18.82
C ILE A 13 -5.90 9.94 20.06
N SER A 14 -5.09 8.88 20.14
CA SER A 14 -5.10 7.96 21.29
C SER A 14 -4.62 8.59 22.60
N SER A 15 -3.84 9.69 22.54
CA SER A 15 -3.40 10.42 23.73
C SER A 15 -4.41 11.48 24.20
N LEU A 16 -5.48 11.72 23.44
CA LEU A 16 -6.52 12.67 23.82
C LEU A 16 -7.52 12.06 24.81
N PRO A 17 -8.05 12.85 25.75
CA PRO A 17 -9.16 12.43 26.60
C PRO A 17 -10.38 12.03 25.77
N GLN A 18 -11.13 11.02 26.24
CA GLN A 18 -12.27 10.45 25.51
C GLN A 18 -13.42 11.45 25.25
N GLU A 19 -13.55 12.48 26.10
CA GLU A 19 -14.53 13.56 25.96
C GLU A 19 -14.17 14.62 24.91
N THR A 20 -12.97 14.53 24.33
CA THR A 20 -12.52 15.52 23.36
C THR A 20 -13.37 15.44 22.09
N ARG A 21 -13.95 16.57 21.69
CA ARG A 21 -14.68 16.69 20.43
C ARG A 21 -13.70 16.59 19.26
N VAL A 22 -13.79 15.49 18.50
CA VAL A 22 -12.94 15.24 17.33
C VAL A 22 -13.74 15.40 16.04
N TYR A 23 -13.09 15.99 15.03
CA TYR A 23 -13.69 16.19 13.72
C TYR A 23 -12.89 15.43 12.66
N GLU A 24 -13.53 14.50 11.94
CA GLU A 24 -12.90 13.81 10.81
C GLU A 24 -13.10 14.61 9.52
N GLY A 25 -12.00 14.80 8.77
CA GLY A 25 -12.04 15.43 7.45
C GLY A 25 -12.58 14.49 6.37
N VAL A 26 -13.67 14.88 5.71
CA VAL A 26 -14.25 14.20 4.56
C VAL A 26 -14.26 15.15 3.37
N GLY A 27 -13.26 15.02 2.49
CA GLY A 27 -13.07 15.93 1.36
C GLY A 27 -12.74 17.34 1.82
N ARG A 28 -13.67 18.29 1.63
CA ARG A 28 -13.55 19.69 2.06
C ARG A 28 -14.33 20.02 3.33
N MET A 29 -14.96 19.03 3.95
CA MET A 29 -15.79 19.19 5.14
C MET A 29 -15.15 18.50 6.36
N PHE A 30 -15.55 18.91 7.56
CA PHE A 30 -15.15 18.31 8.83
C PHE A 30 -16.40 17.88 9.59
N LEU A 31 -16.53 16.59 9.90
CA LEU A 31 -17.67 16.03 10.61
C LEU A 31 -17.28 15.68 12.05
N LEU A 32 -18.10 16.10 13.01
CA LEU A 32 -17.94 15.69 14.41
C LEU A 32 -18.16 14.17 14.50
N GLN A 33 -17.18 13.45 15.02
CA GLN A 33 -17.28 12.01 15.24
C GLN A 33 -16.64 11.59 16.57
N PRO A 34 -17.14 10.52 17.20
CA PRO A 34 -16.51 9.94 18.37
C PRO A 34 -15.11 9.40 18.06
N ILE A 35 -14.19 9.53 19.03
CA ILE A 35 -12.82 9.00 18.92
C ILE A 35 -12.79 7.52 18.46
N PRO A 36 -13.59 6.59 19.02
CA PRO A 36 -13.55 5.19 18.60
C PRO A 36 -13.84 4.99 17.10
N THR A 37 -14.79 5.75 16.55
CA THR A 37 -15.15 5.69 15.12
C THR A 37 -14.00 6.18 14.24
N VAL A 38 -13.38 7.30 14.61
CA VAL A 38 -12.23 7.86 13.86
C VAL A 38 -11.05 6.89 13.88
N ARG A 39 -10.78 6.24 15.02
CA ARG A 39 -9.70 5.25 15.15
C ARG A 39 -9.95 4.00 14.30
N GLU A 40 -11.18 3.52 14.24
CA GLU A 40 -11.52 2.40 13.36
C GLU A 40 -11.32 2.77 11.88
N ASN A 41 -11.76 3.97 11.47
CA ASN A 41 -11.53 4.47 10.11
C ASN A 41 -10.04 4.59 9.76
N LEU A 42 -9.21 5.04 10.70
CA LEU A 42 -7.75 5.10 10.55
C LEU A 42 -7.14 3.71 10.44
N LYS A 43 -7.61 2.73 11.22
CA LYS A 43 -7.19 1.34 11.15
C LYS A 43 -7.50 0.72 9.78
N THR A 44 -8.72 0.89 9.27
CA THR A 44 -9.09 0.42 7.93
C THR A 44 -8.24 1.08 6.83
N LYS A 45 -7.90 2.37 6.97
CA LYS A 45 -6.96 3.06 6.04
C LYS A 45 -5.56 2.44 6.06
N VAL A 46 -5.08 1.99 7.23
CA VAL A 46 -3.80 1.29 7.36
C VAL A 46 -3.86 -0.08 6.70
N GLU A 47 -4.87 -0.89 7.04
CA GLU A 47 -5.04 -2.25 6.51
C GLU A 47 -5.17 -2.26 4.98
N SER A 48 -6.01 -1.38 4.42
CA SER A 48 -6.14 -1.25 2.96
C SER A 48 -4.86 -0.80 2.27
N SER A 49 -4.01 -0.02 2.96
CA SER A 49 -2.69 0.35 2.43
C SER A 49 -1.74 -0.86 2.45
N ASP A 50 -1.76 -1.66 3.51
CA ASP A 50 -0.95 -2.88 3.64
C ASP A 50 -1.33 -3.94 2.60
N GLU A 51 -2.62 -4.12 2.32
CA GLU A 51 -3.10 -4.99 1.24
C GLU A 51 -2.62 -4.53 -0.13
N LYS A 52 -2.69 -3.21 -0.42
CA LYS A 52 -2.17 -2.65 -1.67
C LYS A 52 -0.67 -2.88 -1.81
N ILE A 53 0.10 -2.73 -0.72
CA ILE A 53 1.54 -3.01 -0.71
C ILE A 53 1.79 -4.47 -1.06
N LYS A 54 1.11 -5.42 -0.40
CA LYS A 54 1.24 -6.85 -0.69
C LYS A 54 0.95 -7.16 -2.16
N LYS A 55 -0.15 -6.63 -2.70
CA LYS A 55 -0.52 -6.82 -4.11
C LYS A 55 0.53 -6.28 -5.06
N LEU A 56 1.07 -5.08 -4.79
CA LEU A 56 2.12 -4.47 -5.61
C LEU A 56 3.42 -5.26 -5.55
N GLN A 57 3.79 -5.80 -4.38
CA GLN A 57 4.97 -6.66 -4.23
C GLN A 57 4.82 -7.97 -5.02
N SER A 58 3.67 -8.65 -4.92
CA SER A 58 3.41 -9.86 -5.70
C SER A 58 3.47 -9.59 -7.21
N ASN A 59 2.86 -8.50 -7.67
CA ASN A 59 2.90 -8.10 -9.08
C ASN A 59 4.32 -7.77 -9.54
N LYS A 60 5.10 -7.08 -8.70
CA LYS A 60 6.51 -6.77 -9.00
C LYS A 60 7.31 -8.05 -9.22
N THR A 61 7.24 -9.01 -8.29
CA THR A 61 7.97 -10.28 -8.39
C THR A 61 7.57 -11.06 -9.64
N TYR A 62 6.26 -11.09 -9.95
CA TYR A 62 5.75 -11.72 -11.17
C TYR A 62 6.35 -11.09 -12.44
N LEU A 63 6.38 -9.77 -12.52
CA LEU A 63 6.93 -9.04 -13.66
C LEU A 63 8.45 -9.22 -13.77
N GLU A 64 9.18 -9.18 -12.66
CA GLU A 64 10.63 -9.43 -12.64
C GLU A 64 10.97 -10.83 -13.16
N ARG A 65 10.19 -11.84 -12.76
CA ARG A 65 10.33 -13.21 -13.27
C ARG A 65 10.06 -13.29 -14.78
N ASN A 66 8.98 -12.68 -15.24
CA ASN A 66 8.61 -12.66 -16.66
C ASN A 66 9.71 -12.01 -17.53
N VAL A 67 10.27 -10.90 -17.07
CA VAL A 67 11.38 -10.22 -17.76
C VAL A 67 12.61 -11.12 -17.82
N LYS A 68 12.96 -11.79 -16.72
CA LYS A 68 14.10 -12.70 -16.68
C LYS A 68 13.93 -13.88 -17.65
N GLU A 69 12.78 -14.54 -17.61
CA GLU A 69 12.45 -15.65 -18.51
C GLU A 69 12.47 -15.20 -19.98
N SER A 70 11.89 -14.03 -20.29
CA SER A 70 11.93 -13.47 -21.64
C SER A 70 13.37 -13.18 -22.12
N GLN A 71 14.22 -12.62 -21.26
CA GLN A 71 15.62 -12.36 -21.57
C GLN A 71 16.42 -13.65 -21.81
N GLU A 72 16.19 -14.68 -21.01
CA GLU A 72 16.83 -16.00 -21.16
C GLU A 72 16.41 -16.66 -22.49
N ASN A 73 15.10 -16.69 -22.78
CA ASN A 73 14.56 -17.23 -24.04
C ASN A 73 15.19 -16.55 -25.27
N ILE A 74 15.33 -15.22 -25.26
CA ILE A 74 15.95 -14.48 -26.35
C ILE A 74 17.44 -14.82 -26.50
N ARG A 75 18.18 -14.92 -25.38
CA ARG A 75 19.60 -15.30 -25.40
C ARG A 75 19.80 -16.69 -25.99
N GLU A 76 19.01 -17.67 -25.57
CA GLU A 76 19.07 -19.03 -26.08
C GLU A 76 18.79 -19.08 -27.58
N MET A 77 17.76 -18.37 -28.05
CA MET A 77 17.43 -18.28 -29.47
C MET A 77 18.58 -17.71 -30.32
N ILE A 78 19.26 -16.68 -29.82
CA ILE A 78 20.43 -16.09 -30.49
C ILE A 78 21.61 -17.08 -30.51
N MET A 79 21.86 -17.79 -29.41
CA MET A 79 22.93 -18.80 -29.34
C MET A 79 22.68 -19.95 -30.31
N GLN A 80 21.45 -20.48 -30.37
CA GLN A 80 21.07 -21.54 -31.31
C GLN A 80 21.28 -21.10 -32.76
N LYS A 81 20.87 -19.88 -33.12
CA LYS A 81 21.06 -19.35 -34.48
C LYS A 81 22.53 -19.19 -34.85
N LYS A 82 23.39 -18.77 -33.91
CA LYS A 82 24.84 -18.69 -34.11
C LYS A 82 25.52 -20.05 -34.22
N ALA A 83 25.04 -21.06 -33.50
CA ALA A 83 25.58 -22.42 -33.58
C ALA A 83 25.16 -23.16 -34.85
N ALA A 84 24.06 -22.74 -35.49
CA ALA A 84 23.55 -23.29 -36.74
C ALA A 84 24.06 -22.57 -38.00
N SER A 85 24.87 -21.51 -37.84
CA SER A 85 25.56 -20.79 -38.93
C SER A 85 27.05 -21.14 -38.91
#